data_AF-A0A261WMD7-F1
#
_entry.id   AF-A0A261WMD7-F1
#
_cell.length_a   1.000
_cell.length_b   1.000
_cell.length_c   1.000
_cell.angle_alpha   90.00
_cell.angle_beta   90.00
_cell.angle_gamma   90.00
#
_symmetry.space_group_name_H-M   'P 1'
#
loop_
_entity.id
_entity.type
_entity.pdbx_description
1 polymer ?
#
loop_
_entity_poly.entity_id
_entity_poly.type
_entity_poly.pdbx_seq_one_letter_code
_entity_poly.pdbx_strand_id
1 'polypeptide(L)'
;MTIENPASVWRLRVELLDVAPPVWRRFDTYADVKLSQLHYFIQGVMGWELMHLFSYQDGRGYGDQISSELRLCDVCRVGDALTYTYDFGDNWQHRVTVEKTMARPKGT
;
A
#
# COMPACT_ATOMS: atom_id res chain seq x y z
N MET A 1 21.30 -8.19 -8.84
CA MET A 1 20.38 -7.06 -8.61
C MET A 1 19.37 -7.03 -9.74
N THR A 2 18.21 -7.66 -9.56
CA THR A 2 17.10 -7.55 -10.50
C THR A 2 16.51 -6.16 -10.32
N ILE A 3 16.70 -5.29 -11.30
CA ILE A 3 15.99 -4.01 -11.35
C ILE A 3 14.53 -4.37 -11.54
N GLU A 4 13.70 -4.11 -10.54
CA GLU A 4 12.27 -4.38 -10.63
C GLU A 4 11.70 -3.53 -11.78
N ASN A 5 11.09 -4.20 -12.76
CA ASN A 5 10.53 -3.56 -13.93
C ASN A 5 9.34 -2.69 -13.48
N PRO A 6 9.34 -1.35 -13.70
CA PRO A 6 8.22 -0.48 -13.32
C PRO A 6 6.91 -0.89 -14.01
N ALA A 7 6.98 -1.64 -15.10
CA ALA A 7 5.83 -2.25 -15.77
C ALA A 7 5.37 -3.58 -15.12
N SER A 8 5.59 -3.82 -13.83
CA SER A 8 5.10 -5.02 -13.14
C SER A 8 3.81 -4.75 -12.38
N VAL A 9 3.00 -5.81 -12.20
CA VAL A 9 1.80 -5.78 -11.36
C VAL A 9 2.17 -6.40 -10.01
N TRP A 10 1.89 -5.71 -8.92
CA TRP A 10 2.10 -6.19 -7.57
C TRP A 10 0.78 -6.55 -6.91
N ARG A 11 0.80 -7.70 -6.22
CA ARG A 11 -0.26 -8.13 -5.34
C ARG A 11 -0.02 -7.59 -3.94
N LEU A 12 -0.97 -6.82 -3.44
CA LEU A 12 -0.91 -6.23 -2.11
C LEU A 12 -1.93 -6.91 -1.19
N ARG A 13 -1.53 -7.11 0.06
CA ARG A 13 -2.43 -7.40 1.18
C ARG A 13 -2.49 -6.17 2.08
N VAL A 14 -3.68 -5.72 2.39
CA VAL A 14 -3.93 -4.61 3.32
C VAL A 14 -4.72 -5.15 4.49
N GLU A 15 -4.20 -4.97 5.70
CA GLU A 15 -4.77 -5.50 6.94
C GLU A 15 -4.94 -4.36 7.94
N LEU A 16 -6.16 -4.17 8.44
CA LEU A 16 -6.45 -3.25 9.55
C LEU A 16 -5.91 -3.87 10.85
N LEU A 17 -5.03 -3.14 11.53
CA LEU A 17 -4.37 -3.60 12.74
C LEU A 17 -5.29 -3.47 13.97
N ASP A 18 -4.95 -4.22 15.02
CA ASP A 18 -5.59 -4.16 16.34
C ASP A 18 -7.11 -4.45 16.37
N VAL A 19 -7.62 -5.16 15.36
CA VAL A 19 -9.02 -5.58 15.25
C VAL A 19 -9.14 -7.12 15.19
N ALA A 20 -10.10 -7.67 15.94
CA ALA A 20 -10.43 -9.10 15.95
C ALA A 20 -11.92 -9.35 15.61
N PRO A 21 -12.25 -10.27 14.69
CA PRO A 21 -11.34 -11.03 13.83
C PRO A 21 -10.59 -10.13 12.82
N PRO A 22 -9.45 -10.56 12.26
CA PRO A 22 -8.66 -9.73 11.34
C PRO A 22 -9.47 -9.25 10.13
N VAL A 23 -9.48 -7.95 9.89
CA VAL A 23 -10.10 -7.33 8.72
C VAL A 23 -9.01 -7.04 7.69
N TRP A 24 -9.08 -7.69 6.53
CA TRP A 24 -8.08 -7.52 5.47
C TRP A 24 -8.68 -7.60 4.07
N ARG A 25 -7.94 -7.10 3.10
CA ARG A 25 -8.24 -7.12 1.66
C ARG A 25 -6.99 -7.44 0.86
N ARG A 26 -7.18 -7.96 -0.35
CA ARG A 26 -6.11 -8.26 -1.30
C ARG A 26 -6.51 -7.79 -2.68
N PHE A 27 -5.60 -7.10 -3.36
CA PHE A 27 -5.82 -6.58 -4.70
C PHE A 27 -4.50 -6.46 -5.46
N ASP A 28 -4.61 -6.32 -6.77
CA ASP A 28 -3.47 -6.17 -7.67
C ASP A 28 -3.43 -4.73 -8.19
N THR A 29 -2.25 -4.12 -8.21
CA THR A 29 -2.02 -2.77 -8.75
C THR A 29 -0.67 -2.70 -9.45
N TYR A 30 -0.38 -1.62 -10.18
CA TYR A 30 0.94 -1.47 -10.78
C TYR A 30 1.98 -1.07 -9.74
N ALA A 31 3.21 -1.54 -9.91
CA ALA A 31 4.32 -1.20 -9.04
C ALA A 31 4.63 0.31 -9.04
N ASP A 32 4.35 0.99 -10.16
CA ASP A 32 4.66 2.40 -10.40
C ASP A 32 3.54 3.38 -9.97
N VAL A 33 2.48 2.92 -9.31
CA VAL A 33 1.46 3.82 -8.76
C VAL A 33 2.03 4.70 -7.67
N LYS A 34 1.62 5.96 -7.62
CA LYS A 34 1.93 6.84 -6.49
C LYS A 34 1.25 6.35 -5.21
N LEU A 35 1.86 6.61 -4.06
CA LEU A 35 1.24 6.29 -2.77
C LEU A 35 -0.06 7.08 -2.54
N SER A 36 -0.21 8.27 -3.14
CA SER A 36 -1.49 8.99 -3.20
C SER A 36 -2.56 8.26 -4.01
N GLN A 37 -2.18 7.53 -5.07
CA GLN A 37 -3.11 6.66 -5.80
C GLN A 37 -3.46 5.41 -4.99
N LEU A 38 -2.46 4.83 -4.32
CA LEU A 38 -2.65 3.69 -3.43
C LEU A 38 -3.65 3.99 -2.31
N HIS A 39 -3.69 5.23 -1.80
CA HIS A 39 -4.68 5.67 -0.83
C HIS A 39 -6.11 5.45 -1.33
N TYR A 40 -6.42 5.87 -2.56
CA TYR A 40 -7.75 5.64 -3.15
C TYR A 40 -8.08 4.15 -3.28
N PHE A 41 -7.11 3.31 -3.62
CA PHE A 41 -7.33 1.87 -3.71
C PHE A 41 -7.65 1.26 -2.34
N ILE A 42 -6.89 1.62 -1.30
CA ILE A 42 -7.11 1.15 0.07
C ILE A 42 -8.52 1.53 0.53
N GLN A 43 -8.93 2.77 0.31
CA GLN A 43 -10.24 3.28 0.69
C GLN A 43 -11.36 2.53 -0.04
N GLY A 44 -11.20 2.29 -1.35
CA GLY A 44 -12.14 1.52 -2.14
C GLY A 44 -12.30 0.07 -1.66
N VAL A 45 -11.21 -0.63 -1.34
CA VAL A 45 -11.30 -2.04 -0.88
C VAL A 45 -11.80 -2.17 0.56
N MET A 46 -11.54 -1.17 1.40
CA MET A 46 -12.04 -1.13 2.79
C MET A 46 -13.48 -0.64 2.88
N GLY A 47 -14.00 0.04 1.84
CA GLY A 47 -15.34 0.62 1.84
C GLY A 47 -15.42 1.93 2.64
N TRP A 48 -14.38 2.76 2.58
CA TRP A 48 -14.26 4.02 3.31
C TRP A 48 -14.37 5.24 2.39
N GLU A 49 -14.60 6.42 2.96
CA GLU A 49 -15.12 7.60 2.25
C GLU A 49 -14.12 8.76 2.01
N LEU A 50 -12.79 8.57 2.09
CA LEU A 50 -11.80 9.62 1.75
C LEU A 50 -11.92 10.93 2.57
N MET A 51 -12.62 10.90 3.71
CA MET A 51 -12.96 12.08 4.50
C MET A 51 -11.83 12.64 5.37
N HIS A 52 -10.83 11.83 5.69
CA HIS A 52 -9.77 12.19 6.63
C HIS A 52 -8.37 12.20 6.00
N LEU A 53 -7.43 12.82 6.72
CA LEU A 53 -6.02 12.82 6.37
C LEU A 53 -5.42 11.40 6.45
N PHE A 54 -4.32 11.21 5.74
CA PHE A 54 -3.58 9.96 5.73
C PHE A 54 -2.07 10.18 5.68
N SER A 55 -1.31 9.17 6.07
CA SER A 55 0.14 9.14 5.95
C SER A 55 0.67 7.72 5.71
N TYR A 56 1.90 7.64 5.21
CA TYR A 56 2.63 6.39 5.07
C TYR A 56 3.93 6.46 5.86
N GLN A 57 4.32 5.35 6.47
CA GLN A 57 5.61 5.15 7.12
C GLN A 57 6.23 3.85 6.62
N ASP A 58 7.55 3.76 6.67
CA ASP A 58 8.22 2.50 6.35
C ASP A 58 7.78 1.41 7.34
N GLY A 59 7.61 0.17 6.86
CA GLY A 59 7.21 -0.95 7.71
C GLY A 59 8.31 -1.41 8.67
N ARG A 60 9.40 -0.65 8.84
CA ARG A 60 10.51 -0.97 9.75
C ARG A 60 10.31 -0.36 11.14
N GLY A 61 9.27 0.47 11.33
CA GLY A 61 8.85 0.95 12.65
C GLY A 61 9.75 2.03 13.27
N TYR A 62 10.69 2.58 12.49
CA TYR A 62 11.61 3.65 12.92
C TYR A 62 11.74 4.78 11.88
N GLY A 63 11.01 4.72 10.76
CA GLY A 63 11.17 5.64 9.63
C GLY A 63 10.28 6.88 9.69
N ASP A 64 10.80 7.97 9.15
CA ASP A 64 10.07 9.21 8.89
C ASP A 64 8.86 8.97 7.97
N GLN A 65 7.89 9.90 8.05
CA GLN A 65 6.77 9.92 7.12
C GLN A 65 7.27 9.98 5.68
N ILE A 66 6.75 9.07 4.85
CA ILE A 66 7.09 8.98 3.43
C ILE A 66 6.15 9.88 2.64
N SER A 67 6.71 10.64 1.70
CA SER A 67 5.92 11.48 0.79
C SER A 67 4.98 10.63 -0.07
N SER A 68 3.71 11.02 -0.12
CA SER A 68 2.69 10.34 -0.94
C SER A 68 2.89 10.54 -2.45
N GLU A 69 3.84 11.40 -2.85
CA GLU A 69 4.23 11.62 -4.25
C GLU A 69 5.20 10.56 -4.79
N LEU A 70 5.83 9.77 -3.92
CA LEU A 70 6.67 8.64 -4.34
C LEU A 70 5.82 7.50 -4.89
N ARG A 71 6.43 6.67 -5.73
CA ARG A 71 5.77 5.45 -6.22
C ARG A 71 6.00 4.30 -5.26
N LEU A 72 5.08 3.35 -5.27
CA LEU A 72 5.18 2.15 -4.45
C LEU A 72 6.51 1.40 -4.67
N CYS A 73 6.95 1.27 -5.92
CA CYS A 73 8.24 0.65 -6.26
C CYS A 73 9.47 1.47 -5.85
N ASP A 74 9.33 2.76 -5.54
CA ASP A 74 10.45 3.56 -5.05
C ASP A 74 10.72 3.29 -3.56
N VAL A 75 9.73 2.74 -2.82
CA VAL A 75 9.76 2.62 -1.36
C VAL A 75 9.61 1.20 -0.83
N CYS A 76 9.25 0.24 -1.69
CA CYS A 76 9.05 -1.15 -1.32
C CYS A 76 9.65 -2.10 -2.36
N ARG A 77 9.80 -3.35 -1.96
CA ARG A 77 10.04 -4.52 -2.81
C ARG A 77 9.07 -5.64 -2.41
N VAL A 78 9.02 -6.70 -3.19
CA VAL A 78 8.30 -7.92 -2.77
C VAL A 78 8.83 -8.42 -1.42
N GLY A 79 7.93 -8.67 -0.47
CA GLY A 79 8.23 -9.04 0.91
C GLY A 79 8.30 -7.86 1.88
N ASP A 80 8.42 -6.62 1.39
CA ASP A 80 8.36 -5.43 2.23
C ASP A 80 6.91 -5.08 2.61
N ALA A 81 6.78 -4.22 3.63
CA ALA A 81 5.52 -3.65 4.03
C ALA A 81 5.65 -2.15 4.35
N LEU A 82 4.52 -1.45 4.32
CA LEU A 82 4.33 -0.08 4.80
C LEU A 82 3.26 -0.06 5.88
N THR A 83 3.33 0.95 6.75
CA THR A 83 2.19 1.34 7.58
C THR A 83 1.46 2.48 6.89
N TYR A 84 0.17 2.29 6.63
CA TYR A 84 -0.76 3.31 6.14
C TYR A 84 -1.67 3.72 7.30
N THR A 85 -1.60 4.99 7.71
CA THR A 85 -2.47 5.53 8.75
C THR A 85 -3.55 6.39 8.09
N TYR A 86 -4.80 6.18 8.48
CA TYR A 86 -5.95 6.97 8.05
C TYR A 86 -6.71 7.49 9.26
N ASP A 87 -7.16 8.74 9.16
CA ASP A 87 -7.75 9.49 10.27
C ASP A 87 -6.78 9.65 11.45
N PHE A 88 -6.25 10.87 11.62
CA PHE A 88 -5.30 11.14 12.70
C PHE A 88 -5.97 11.32 14.06
N GLY A 89 -7.30 11.44 14.12
CA GLY A 89 -8.05 11.40 15.36
C GLY A 89 -8.17 9.97 15.88
N ASP A 90 -8.72 9.08 15.05
CA ASP A 90 -8.97 7.68 15.41
C ASP A 90 -7.72 6.77 15.26
N ASN A 91 -6.73 7.22 14.48
CA ASN A 91 -5.48 6.52 14.21
C ASN A 91 -5.69 5.10 13.65
N TRP A 92 -6.51 4.97 12.61
CA TRP A 92 -6.70 3.68 11.93
C TRP A 92 -5.44 3.29 11.18
N GLN A 93 -4.76 2.24 11.62
CA GLN A 93 -3.51 1.78 11.04
C GLN A 93 -3.71 0.50 10.23
N HIS A 94 -3.16 0.51 9.03
CA HIS A 94 -3.11 -0.66 8.16
C HIS A 94 -1.68 -1.06 7.86
N ARG A 95 -1.42 -2.37 7.89
CA ARG A 95 -0.22 -2.94 7.28
C ARG A 95 -0.49 -3.24 5.81
N VAL A 96 0.29 -2.64 4.93
CA VAL A 96 0.25 -2.87 3.48
C VAL A 96 1.46 -3.71 3.09
N THR A 97 1.27 -4.97 2.72
CA THR A 97 2.35 -5.91 2.38
C THR A 97 2.40 -6.16 0.88
N VAL A 98 3.58 -6.12 0.27
CA VAL A 98 3.81 -6.54 -1.12
C VAL A 98 4.04 -8.05 -1.15
N GLU A 99 3.01 -8.83 -1.51
CA GLU A 99 3.07 -10.29 -1.45
C GLU A 99 3.79 -10.91 -2.66
N LYS A 100 3.57 -10.36 -3.87
CA LYS A 100 4.05 -10.98 -5.12
C LYS A 100 4.13 -9.99 -6.27
N THR A 101 5.09 -10.20 -7.17
CA THR A 101 5.17 -9.54 -8.49
C THR A 101 4.68 -10.46 -9.62
N MET A 102 4.00 -9.87 -10.60
CA MET A 102 3.44 -10.52 -11.78
C MET A 102 3.75 -9.68 -13.02
N ALA A 103 3.80 -10.33 -14.19
CA ALA A 103 3.98 -9.63 -15.45
C ALA A 103 2.73 -8.76 -15.75
N ARG A 104 2.93 -7.51 -16.19
CA ARG A 104 1.83 -6.69 -16.71
C ARG A 104 1.25 -7.38 -17.96
N PRO A 105 -0.09 -7.51 -18.06
CA PRO A 105 -0.72 -8.01 -19.27
C PRO A 105 -0.27 -7.17 -20.47
N LYS A 106 0.15 -7.83 -21.55
CA LYS A 106 0.31 -7.14 -22.82
C LYS A 106 -1.11 -6.78 -23.28
N GLY A 107 -1.37 -5.50 -23.52
CA GLY A 107 -2.65 -5.07 -24.11
C GLY A 107 -2.91 -5.84 -25.40
N THR A 108 -4.13 -6.33 -25.56
CA THR A 108 -4.63 -6.94 -26.80
C THR A 108 -4.81 -5.89 -27.88
#